data_AF-A0A4D4LLH6-F1
#
_entry.id   AF-A0A4D4LLH6-F1
#
_cell.length_a   1.000
_cell.length_b   1.000
_cell.length_c   1.000
_cell.angle_alpha   90.00
_cell.angle_beta   90.00
_cell.angle_gamma   90.00
#
_symmetry.space_group_name_H-M   'P 1'
#
loop_
_entity.id
_entity.type
_entity.pdbx_description
1 polymer ?
#
loop_
_entity_poly.entity_id
_entity_poly.type
_entity_poly.pdbx_seq_one_letter_code
_entity_poly.pdbx_strand_id
1 'polypeptide(L)'
;MTMGLSMALLEVGEVDPVFGDFANHDFAGYHIAAHADVPRLDVVLLEEDDNTTNPVGAKGIGELGIVGAAAAIGNAFHHATGERVRDLPIRIERSRDALRAARTAERRRPGVGEPQSRVG
;
A
#
# COMPACT_ATOMS: atom_id res chain seq x y z
N MET A 1 6.20 2.55 7.28
CA MET A 1 5.30 1.58 6.61
C MET A 1 3.83 1.82 6.94
N THR A 2 3.37 1.67 8.19
CA THR A 2 1.94 1.80 8.55
C THR A 2 1.29 3.10 8.06
N MET A 3 1.94 4.25 8.27
CA MET A 3 1.46 5.55 7.78
C MET A 3 1.35 5.61 6.25
N GLY A 4 2.25 4.93 5.51
CA GLY A 4 2.17 4.84 4.05
C GLY A 4 1.07 3.90 3.55
N LEU A 5 0.76 2.84 4.29
CA LEU A 5 -0.41 1.99 4.02
C LEU A 5 -1.71 2.77 4.24
N SER A 6 -1.76 3.52 5.33
CA SER A 6 -2.87 4.39 5.69
C SER A 6 -3.09 5.47 4.63
N MET A 7 -2.04 6.18 4.20
CA MET A 7 -2.06 7.09 3.04
C MET A 7 -2.57 6.43 1.75
N ALA A 8 -2.15 5.19 1.48
CA ALA A 8 -2.51 4.50 0.24
C ALA A 8 -3.98 4.11 0.19
N LEU A 9 -4.59 3.75 1.32
CA LEU A 9 -5.87 3.04 1.37
C LEU A 9 -6.98 3.78 2.12
N LEU A 10 -6.65 4.68 3.04
CA LEU A 10 -7.58 5.20 4.05
C LEU A 10 -7.60 6.73 4.12
N GLU A 11 -6.42 7.35 4.25
CA GLU A 11 -6.31 8.77 4.63
C GLU A 11 -6.72 9.71 3.50
N VAL A 12 -7.60 10.65 3.85
CA VAL A 12 -8.05 11.74 2.98
C VAL A 12 -8.76 12.79 3.83
N GLY A 13 -8.35 14.05 3.70
CA GLY A 13 -9.11 15.17 4.23
C GLY A 13 -10.18 15.57 3.22
N GLU A 14 -11.46 15.42 3.58
CA GLU A 14 -12.56 15.79 2.69
C GLU A 14 -12.91 17.26 2.90
N VAL A 15 -12.59 18.10 1.92
CA VAL A 15 -12.88 19.54 1.99
C VAL A 15 -14.34 19.79 1.64
N ASP A 16 -15.06 20.47 2.53
CA ASP A 16 -16.42 20.95 2.27
C ASP A 16 -16.37 22.11 1.26
N PRO A 17 -17.00 21.98 0.08
CA PRO A 17 -16.92 23.01 -0.97
C PRO A 17 -17.72 24.28 -0.65
N VAL A 18 -18.64 24.23 0.31
CA VAL A 18 -19.48 25.37 0.73
C VAL A 18 -18.80 26.15 1.85
N PHE A 19 -18.29 25.44 2.86
CA PHE A 19 -17.76 26.06 4.09
C PHE A 19 -16.24 26.13 4.15
N GLY A 20 -15.52 25.32 3.35
CA GLY A 20 -14.05 25.36 3.24
C GLY A 20 -13.28 24.69 4.38
N ASP A 21 -13.97 24.02 5.32
CA ASP A 21 -13.35 23.21 6.37
C ASP A 21 -13.25 21.73 5.94
N PHE A 22 -12.57 20.90 6.73
CA PHE A 22 -12.54 19.45 6.57
C PHE A 22 -13.76 18.81 7.21
N ALA A 23 -14.63 18.21 6.40
CA ALA A 23 -15.86 17.57 6.84
C ALA A 23 -15.64 16.36 7.77
N ASN A 24 -14.45 15.75 7.72
CA ASN A 24 -14.09 14.55 8.47
C ASN A 24 -12.97 14.81 9.49
N HIS A 25 -12.91 16.01 10.08
CA HIS A 25 -11.86 16.46 11.03
C HIS A 25 -11.88 15.81 12.43
N ASP A 26 -12.25 14.54 12.53
CA ASP A 26 -12.21 13.74 13.75
C ASP A 26 -11.60 12.35 13.47
N PHE A 27 -11.28 11.59 14.52
CA PHE A 27 -10.67 10.26 14.36
C PHE A 27 -11.64 9.16 13.94
N ALA A 28 -12.94 9.44 13.90
CA ALA A 28 -13.93 8.51 13.36
C ALA A 28 -14.05 8.65 11.84
N GLY A 29 -14.01 9.88 11.31
CA GLY A 29 -14.16 10.21 9.89
C GLY A 29 -12.83 10.30 9.13
N TYR A 30 -11.74 10.74 9.76
CA TYR A 30 -10.40 10.66 9.18
C TYR A 30 -9.81 9.29 9.47
N HIS A 31 -10.07 8.35 8.57
CA HIS A 31 -9.64 6.97 8.75
C HIS A 31 -8.12 6.83 8.69
N ILE A 32 -7.56 6.28 9.76
CA ILE A 32 -6.18 5.84 9.86
C ILE A 32 -6.13 4.34 10.08
N ALA A 33 -5.04 3.69 9.66
CA ALA A 33 -4.86 2.26 9.83
C ALA A 33 -4.94 1.85 11.31
N ALA A 34 -5.84 0.92 11.62
CA ALA A 34 -5.92 0.24 12.90
C ALA A 34 -5.04 -1.02 12.91
N HIS A 35 -4.90 -1.66 14.07
CA HIS A 35 -4.13 -2.90 14.19
C HIS A 35 -4.57 -4.01 13.24
N ALA A 36 -5.87 -4.11 12.93
CA ALA A 36 -6.41 -5.12 12.04
C ALA A 36 -6.02 -4.90 10.56
N ASP A 37 -5.66 -3.67 10.18
CA ASP A 37 -5.33 -3.31 8.80
C ASP A 37 -3.87 -3.58 8.44
N VAL A 38 -3.00 -3.73 9.45
CA VAL A 38 -1.55 -3.82 9.25
C VAL A 38 -1.13 -5.28 9.07
N PRO A 39 -0.67 -5.68 7.86
CA PRO A 39 -0.16 -7.03 7.65
C PRO A 39 1.22 -7.21 8.32
N ARG A 40 1.77 -8.42 8.24
CA ARG A 40 3.16 -8.65 8.66
C ARG A 40 4.12 -7.72 7.90
N LEU A 41 4.97 -7.02 8.63
CA LEU A 41 6.00 -6.16 8.10
C LEU A 41 7.37 -6.77 8.39
N ASP A 42 8.16 -6.98 7.35
CA ASP A 42 9.54 -7.44 7.44
C ASP A 42 10.47 -6.26 7.13
N VAL A 43 11.46 -6.01 7.98
CA VAL A 43 12.42 -4.91 7.84
C VAL A 43 13.83 -5.48 7.82
N VAL A 44 14.59 -5.11 6.78
CA VAL A 44 16.00 -5.49 6.64
C VAL A 44 16.83 -4.23 6.75
N LEU A 45 17.75 -4.22 7.72
CA LEU A 45 18.74 -3.16 7.86
C LEU A 45 20.00 -3.62 7.12
N LEU A 46 20.45 -2.81 6.16
CA LEU A 46 21.68 -3.05 5.44
C LEU A 46 22.81 -2.32 6.16
N GLU A 47 23.90 -3.04 6.41
CA GLU A 47 25.11 -2.46 6.98
C GLU A 47 25.81 -1.63 5.89
N GLU A 48 26.09 -0.37 6.22
CA GLU A 48 26.80 0.56 5.34
C GLU A 48 27.64 1.51 6.19
N ASP A 49 28.93 1.61 5.88
CA ASP A 49 29.83 2.60 6.47
C ASP A 49 29.83 3.88 5.62
N ASP A 50 29.28 4.97 6.15
CA ASP A 50 29.33 6.29 5.51
C ASP A 50 29.99 7.35 6.40
N ASN A 51 31.32 7.28 6.45
CA ASN A 51 32.15 8.26 7.16
C ASN A 51 32.32 9.58 6.40
N THR A 52 31.74 9.71 5.20
CA THR A 52 31.83 10.94 4.40
C THR A 52 30.74 11.94 4.78
N THR A 53 29.56 11.46 5.16
CA THR A 53 28.41 12.30 5.51
C THR A 53 28.52 12.87 6.93
N ASN A 54 28.93 12.07 7.90
CA ASN A 54 29.16 12.53 9.27
C ASN A 54 30.12 11.62 10.05
N PRO A 55 30.77 12.11 11.12
CA PRO A 55 31.77 11.34 11.87
C PRO A 55 31.26 10.07 12.57
N VAL A 56 29.95 9.92 12.73
CA VAL A 56 29.32 8.77 13.40
C VAL A 56 28.85 7.72 12.38
N GLY A 57 28.87 8.02 11.07
CA GLY A 57 28.43 7.10 10.03
C GLY A 57 26.92 6.89 9.94
N ALA A 58 26.12 7.63 10.71
CA ALA A 58 24.68 7.40 10.84
C ALA A 58 23.85 8.15 9.79
N LYS A 59 22.72 7.58 9.35
CA LYS A 59 21.76 8.23 8.45
C LYS A 59 20.37 8.27 9.07
N GLY A 60 19.60 9.31 8.75
CA GLY A 60 18.20 9.42 9.18
C GLY A 60 17.31 8.46 8.39
N ILE A 61 16.50 7.65 9.09
CA ILE A 61 15.58 6.66 8.46
C ILE A 61 14.10 6.92 8.76
N GLY A 62 13.78 7.96 9.54
CA GLY A 62 12.42 8.22 10.03
C GLY A 62 11.39 8.39 8.91
N GLU A 63 11.75 9.10 7.85
CA GLU A 63 10.88 9.32 6.68
C GLU A 63 11.08 8.26 5.58
N LEU A 64 12.27 7.65 5.50
CA LEU A 64 12.61 6.72 4.43
C LEU A 64 11.60 5.57 4.33
N GLY A 65 11.13 5.07 5.49
CA GLY A 65 10.16 3.99 5.57
C GLY A 65 8.72 4.35 5.17
N ILE A 66 8.40 5.60 4.87
CA ILE A 66 7.08 5.99 4.31
C ILE A 66 7.16 6.39 2.84
N VAL A 67 8.22 7.06 2.39
CA VAL A 67 8.30 7.74 1.07
C VAL A 67 7.83 6.85 -0.10
N GLY A 68 8.26 5.58 -0.13
CA GLY A 68 7.91 4.65 -1.21
C GLY A 68 6.68 3.77 -0.95
N ALA A 69 6.12 3.80 0.26
CA ALA A 69 5.14 2.80 0.69
C ALA A 69 3.83 2.87 -0.09
N ALA A 70 3.24 4.06 -0.27
CA ALA A 70 1.98 4.20 -0.99
C ALA A 70 2.12 3.87 -2.48
N ALA A 71 3.24 4.26 -3.10
CA ALA A 71 3.55 3.92 -4.48
C ALA A 71 3.74 2.40 -4.67
N ALA A 72 4.41 1.71 -3.73
CA ALA A 72 4.56 0.26 -3.75
C ALA A 72 3.20 -0.45 -3.69
N ILE A 73 2.29 0.01 -2.82
CA ILE A 73 0.92 -0.51 -2.72
C ILE A 73 0.14 -0.26 -4.03
N GLY A 74 0.20 0.95 -4.60
CA GLY A 74 -0.43 1.26 -5.88
C GLY A 74 0.11 0.42 -7.05
N ASN A 75 1.39 0.09 -7.04
CA ASN A 75 1.99 -0.83 -8.02
C ASN A 75 1.53 -2.27 -7.83
N ALA A 76 1.44 -2.74 -6.59
CA ALA A 76 0.88 -4.06 -6.27
C ALA A 76 -0.60 -4.16 -6.70
N PHE A 77 -1.37 -3.11 -6.46
CA PHE A 77 -2.76 -3.01 -6.91
C PHE A 77 -2.85 -3.13 -8.44
N HIS A 78 -2.11 -2.31 -9.17
CA HIS A 78 -2.08 -2.39 -10.64
C HIS A 78 -1.62 -3.76 -11.15
N HIS A 79 -0.62 -4.38 -10.52
CA HIS A 79 -0.18 -5.73 -10.89
C HIS A 79 -1.29 -6.77 -10.70
N ALA A 80 -2.09 -6.65 -9.64
CA ALA A 80 -3.19 -7.56 -9.35
C ALA A 80 -4.43 -7.33 -10.23
N THR A 81 -4.75 -6.07 -10.56
CA THR A 81 -6.02 -5.70 -11.19
C THR A 81 -5.90 -5.23 -12.64
N GLY A 82 -4.70 -4.82 -13.07
CA GLY A 82 -4.47 -4.14 -14.34
C GLY A 82 -4.86 -2.66 -14.35
N GLU A 83 -5.50 -2.15 -13.28
CA GLU A 83 -5.92 -0.75 -13.18
C GLU A 83 -4.82 0.12 -12.59
N ARG A 84 -4.52 1.25 -13.25
CA ARG A 84 -3.54 2.23 -12.74
C ARG A 84 -4.24 3.34 -11.99
N VAL A 85 -4.13 3.33 -10.66
CA VAL A 85 -4.60 4.42 -9.81
C VAL A 85 -3.50 5.47 -9.65
N ARG A 86 -3.87 6.75 -9.80
CA ARG A 86 -2.98 7.91 -9.57
C ARG A 86 -3.48 8.85 -8.48
N ASP A 87 -4.75 8.73 -8.12
CA ASP A 87 -5.38 9.51 -7.05
C ASP A 87 -5.59 8.63 -5.82
N LEU A 88 -4.93 9.01 -4.72
CA LEU A 88 -5.07 8.35 -3.44
C LEU A 88 -6.23 8.94 -2.63
N PRO A 89 -6.80 8.17 -1.69
CA PRO A 89 -6.55 6.75 -1.44
C PRO A 89 -7.14 5.85 -2.53
N ILE A 90 -6.69 4.60 -2.64
CA ILE A 90 -7.25 3.60 -3.55
C ILE A 90 -8.61 3.15 -3.00
N ARG A 91 -9.67 3.82 -3.44
CA ARG A 91 -11.04 3.59 -2.98
C ARG A 91 -11.72 2.44 -3.73
N ILE A 92 -12.37 1.55 -2.98
CA ILE A 92 -13.12 0.42 -3.52
C ILE A 92 -14.21 0.92 -4.47
N GLU A 93 -14.86 2.04 -4.18
CA GLU A 93 -15.95 2.58 -4.99
C GLU A 93 -15.48 2.94 -6.40
N ARG A 94 -14.23 3.44 -6.52
CA ARG A 94 -13.63 3.81 -7.80
C ARG A 94 -13.09 2.60 -8.55
N SER A 95 -12.54 1.62 -7.84
CA SER A 95 -11.85 0.47 -8.46
C SER A 95 -12.63 -0.85 -8.38
N ARG A 96 -13.93 -0.79 -8.07
CA ARG A 96 -14.81 -1.97 -7.90
C ARG A 96 -14.82 -2.88 -9.12
N ASP A 97 -14.89 -2.28 -10.30
CA ASP A 97 -15.08 -3.03 -11.54
C ASP A 97 -13.77 -3.74 -11.94
N ALA A 98 -12.62 -3.12 -11.73
CA ALA A 98 -11.33 -3.78 -11.90
C ALA A 98 -11.13 -4.92 -10.90
N LEU A 99 -11.52 -4.73 -9.63
CA LEU A 99 -11.48 -5.80 -8.63
C LEU A 99 -12.36 -7.00 -9.01
N ARG A 100 -13.56 -6.75 -9.57
CA ARG A 100 -14.44 -7.81 -10.08
C ARG A 100 -13.86 -8.54 -11.29
N ALA A 101 -13.28 -7.80 -12.23
CA ALA A 101 -12.62 -8.36 -13.39
C ALA A 101 -11.44 -9.25 -13.00
N ALA A 102 -10.57 -8.76 -12.09
CA ALA A 102 -9.42 -9.49 -11.57
C ALA A 102 -9.81 -10.82 -10.91
N ARG A 103 -10.82 -10.81 -10.02
CA ARG A 103 -11.34 -12.03 -9.38
C ARG A 103 -11.89 -13.04 -10.39
N THR A 104 -12.55 -12.57 -11.45
CA THR A 104 -13.09 -13.44 -12.50
C THR A 104 -11.98 -14.07 -13.32
N ALA A 105 -10.93 -13.29 -13.65
CA ALA A 105 -9.77 -13.78 -14.37
C ALA A 105 -8.98 -14.81 -13.55
N GLU A 106 -8.80 -14.58 -12.24
CA GLU A 106 -8.12 -15.51 -11.34
C GLU A 106 -8.85 -16.86 -11.23
N ARG A 107 -10.18 -16.86 -11.10
CA ARG A 107 -11.00 -18.09 -11.12
C ARG A 107 -10.91 -18.90 -12.42
N ARG A 108 -10.55 -18.26 -13.53
CA ARG A 108 -10.40 -18.90 -14.84
C ARG A 108 -8.99 -19.40 -15.10
N ARG A 109 -8.01 -19.09 -14.25
CA ARG A 109 -6.64 -19.63 -14.40
C ARG A 109 -6.69 -21.13 -14.05
N PRO A 110 -6.27 -22.03 -14.97
CA PRO A 110 -6.16 -23.44 -14.63
C PRO A 110 -5.17 -23.60 -13.48
N GLY A 111 -5.52 -24.44 -12.50
CA GLY A 111 -4.69 -24.67 -11.32
C GLY A 111 -3.27 -25.06 -11.72
N VAL A 112 -2.28 -24.39 -11.14
CA VAL A 112 -0.88 -24.82 -11.24
C VAL A 112 -0.83 -26.26 -10.74
N GLY A 113 -0.48 -27.18 -11.65
CA GLY A 113 -0.83 -28.59 -11.61
C GLY A 113 -0.36 -29.37 -10.38
N GLU A 114 -1.07 -30.48 -10.16
CA GLU A 114 -0.68 -31.59 -9.30
C GLU A 114 0.80 -31.96 -9.50
N PRO A 115 1.51 -32.36 -8.43
CA PRO A 115 2.88 -32.84 -8.57
C PRO A 115 2.86 -34.13 -9.39
N GLN A 116 3.41 -34.10 -10.61
CA GLN A 116 3.62 -35.30 -11.40
C GLN A 116 4.55 -36.23 -10.61
N SER A 117 3.98 -37.30 -10.08
CA SER A 117 4.72 -38.42 -9.48
C SER A 117 5.66 -38.99 -10.54
N ARG A 118 6.97 -38.82 -10.33
CA ARG A 118 8.00 -39.51 -11.11
C ARG A 118 7.89 -41.02 -10.81
N VAL A 119 7.38 -41.76 -11.78
CA VAL A 119 7.59 -43.20 -11.92
C VAL A 119 8.77 -43.38 -12.86
N GLY A 120 9.76 -44.19 -12.46
CA GLY A 120 10.92 -44.56 -13.28
C GLY A 120 12.20 -44.61 -12.47
#